data_AF-A0A1L9NWP7-F1
#
_entry.id   AF-A0A1L9NWP7-F1
#
_cell.length_a   1.000
_cell.length_b   1.000
_cell.length_c   1.000
_cell.angle_alpha   90.00
_cell.angle_beta   90.00
_cell.angle_gamma   90.00
#
_symmetry.space_group_name_H-M   'P 1'
#
loop_
_entity.id
_entity.type
_entity.pdbx_description
1 polymer ?
#
loop_
_entity_poly.entity_id
_entity_poly.type
_entity_poly.pdbx_seq_one_letter_code
_entity_poly.pdbx_strand_id
1 'polypeptide(L)'
;MIEKAHEYDPSVILLEDAGVGTSLIDVLRHEGLNAVEVQPTQSKEIRAHIQTPKFQSSRVLFPRSAPWLSELEAEILAFPSRRNDDQVHSITQALAHEYLTIGSGVECL
;
A
#
# COMPACT_ATOMS: atom_id res chain seq x y z
N MET A 1 4.74 9.36 -11.02
CA MET A 1 3.97 8.13 -10.80
C MET A 1 4.00 7.24 -12.03
N ILE A 2 3.54 7.71 -13.20
CA ILE A 2 3.57 6.94 -14.47
C ILE A 2 4.96 6.39 -14.79
N GLU A 3 6.00 7.23 -14.76
CA GLU A 3 7.40 6.79 -14.99
C GLU A 3 7.81 5.65 -14.04
N LYS A 4 7.50 5.77 -12.75
CA LYS A 4 7.79 4.72 -11.76
C LYS A 4 6.94 3.46 -11.97
N ALA A 5 5.70 3.60 -12.44
CA ALA A 5 4.88 2.44 -12.80
C ALA A 5 5.48 1.67 -13.98
N HIS A 6 6.04 2.35 -14.99
CA HIS A 6 6.76 1.67 -16.06
C HIS A 6 8.10 1.06 -15.62
N GLU A 7 8.82 1.72 -14.70
CA GLU A 7 10.09 1.22 -14.17
C GLU A 7 9.91 -0.05 -13.35
N TYR A 8 8.89 -0.10 -12.50
CA TYR A 8 8.66 -1.21 -11.57
C TYR A 8 7.62 -2.24 -12.04
N ASP A 9 6.88 -1.96 -13.11
CA ASP A 9 5.84 -2.81 -13.70
C ASP A 9 4.92 -3.50 -12.66
N PRO A 10 4.22 -2.72 -11.81
CA PRO A 10 3.39 -3.30 -10.76
C PRO A 10 2.13 -3.93 -11.35
N SER A 11 1.76 -5.12 -10.85
CA SER A 11 0.50 -5.80 -11.20
C SER A 11 -0.76 -5.03 -10.79
N VAL A 12 -0.65 -4.17 -9.77
CA VAL A 12 -1.73 -3.31 -9.30
C VAL A 12 -1.15 -2.04 -8.68
N ILE A 13 -1.83 -0.92 -8.88
CA ILE A 13 -1.51 0.38 -8.28
C ILE A 13 -2.70 0.79 -7.43
N LEU A 14 -2.48 0.95 -6.12
CA LEU A 14 -3.51 1.37 -5.19
C LEU A 14 -3.48 2.88 -5.01
N LEU A 15 -4.62 3.55 -5.18
CA LEU A 15 -4.77 4.97 -4.91
C LEU A 15 -5.97 5.21 -4.01
N GLU A 16 -5.81 6.09 -3.03
CA GLU A 16 -6.95 6.60 -2.28
C GLU A 16 -7.86 7.41 -3.20
N ASP A 17 -9.14 7.09 -3.19
CA ASP A 17 -10.14 7.88 -3.89
C ASP A 17 -10.56 9.08 -3.01
N ALA A 18 -9.59 10.01 -2.89
CA ALA A 18 -9.72 11.28 -2.21
C ALA A 18 -8.89 12.36 -2.91
N GLY A 19 -9.51 13.53 -3.14
CA GLY A 19 -8.83 14.71 -3.67
C GLY A 19 -8.16 14.47 -5.03
N VAL A 20 -6.83 14.59 -5.07
CA VAL A 20 -6.03 14.43 -6.30
C VAL A 20 -6.01 12.96 -6.78
N GLY A 21 -6.28 12.00 -5.89
CA GLY A 21 -6.24 10.57 -6.21
C GLY A 21 -7.26 10.16 -7.28
N THR A 22 -8.48 10.71 -7.22
CA THR A 22 -9.56 10.40 -8.17
C THR A 22 -9.17 10.72 -9.62
N SER A 23 -8.66 11.92 -9.88
CA SER A 23 -8.23 12.30 -11.24
C SER A 23 -7.01 11.52 -11.72
N LEU A 24 -6.15 11.06 -10.81
CA LEU A 24 -4.94 10.31 -11.16
C LEU A 24 -5.26 8.86 -11.52
N ILE A 25 -6.29 8.26 -10.92
CA ILE A 25 -6.77 6.91 -11.28
C ILE A 25 -7.14 6.86 -12.77
N ASP A 26 -7.91 7.84 -13.25
CA ASP A 26 -8.33 7.88 -14.65
C ASP A 26 -7.15 8.02 -15.60
N VAL A 27 -6.16 8.85 -15.25
CA VAL A 27 -4.92 9.00 -16.02
C VAL A 27 -4.15 7.68 -16.07
N LEU A 28 -3.97 7.00 -14.94
CA LEU A 28 -3.24 5.73 -14.90
C LEU A 28 -3.95 4.64 -15.72
N ARG A 29 -5.29 4.57 -15.63
CA ARG A 29 -6.10 3.64 -16.43
C ARG A 29 -5.98 3.94 -17.93
N HIS A 30 -5.95 5.22 -18.32
CA HIS A 30 -5.75 5.64 -19.71
C HIS A 30 -4.36 5.21 -20.25
N GLU A 31 -3.34 5.22 -19.40
CA GLU A 31 -2.00 4.71 -19.72
C GLU A 31 -1.91 3.17 -19.71
N GLY A 32 -3.04 2.46 -19.54
CA GLY A 32 -3.10 1.00 -19.54
C GLY A 32 -2.63 0.33 -18.24
N LEU A 33 -2.47 1.10 -17.16
CA LEU A 33 -2.05 0.60 -15.86
C LEU A 33 -3.26 0.15 -15.02
N ASN A 34 -3.09 -0.93 -14.25
CA ASN A 34 -4.13 -1.45 -13.36
C ASN A 34 -4.23 -0.63 -12.07
N ALA A 35 -4.92 0.51 -12.12
CA ALA A 35 -5.18 1.36 -10.95
C ALA A 35 -6.51 1.01 -10.26
N VAL A 36 -6.41 0.72 -8.97
CA VAL A 36 -7.51 0.35 -8.08
C VAL A 36 -7.67 1.38 -6.97
N GLU A 37 -8.91 1.75 -6.76
CA GLU A 37 -9.36 2.74 -5.79
C GLU A 37 -9.44 2.09 -4.40
N VAL A 38 -8.93 2.77 -3.38
CA VAL A 38 -8.99 2.34 -1.99
C VAL A 38 -9.75 3.36 -1.18
N GLN A 39 -10.77 2.88 -0.47
CA GLN A 39 -11.55 3.67 0.48
C GLN A 39 -11.24 3.19 1.90
N PRO A 40 -10.35 3.87 2.65
CA PRO A 40 -10.04 3.46 4.01
C PRO A 40 -11.24 3.63 4.94
N THR A 41 -11.67 2.55 5.59
CA THR A 41 -12.84 2.54 6.49
C THR A 41 -12.49 2.75 7.96
N GLN A 42 -11.22 2.54 8.33
CA GLN A 42 -10.72 2.57 9.70
C GLN A 42 -9.63 3.63 9.87
N SER A 43 -9.41 4.05 11.12
CA SER A 43 -8.33 4.98 11.45
C SER A 43 -6.97 4.41 11.02
N LYS A 44 -6.00 5.29 10.75
CA LYS A 44 -4.66 4.88 10.32
C LYS A 44 -4.00 3.98 11.36
N GLU A 45 -4.22 4.24 12.65
CA GLU A 45 -3.72 3.46 13.77
C GLU A 45 -4.26 2.03 13.79
N ILE A 46 -5.58 1.87 13.58
CA ILE A 46 -6.20 0.55 13.52
C ILE A 46 -5.65 -0.23 12.31
N ARG A 47 -5.56 0.42 11.14
CA ARG A 47 -5.03 -0.23 9.93
C ARG A 47 -3.57 -0.65 10.11
N ALA A 48 -2.73 0.18 10.73
CA ALA A 48 -1.36 -0.18 11.06
C ALA A 48 -1.29 -1.34 12.06
N HIS A 49 -2.12 -1.30 13.10
CA HIS A 49 -2.19 -2.35 14.12
C HIS A 49 -2.52 -3.71 13.50
N ILE A 50 -3.51 -3.78 12.60
CA ILE A 50 -3.90 -5.00 11.88
C ILE A 50 -2.73 -5.65 11.13
N GLN A 51 -1.78 -4.86 10.61
CA GLN A 51 -0.64 -5.40 9.87
C GLN A 51 0.54 -5.83 10.77
N THR A 52 0.55 -5.46 12.05
CA THR A 52 1.62 -5.79 13.01
C THR A 52 2.02 -7.27 13.01
N PRO A 53 1.09 -8.25 12.96
CA PRO A 53 1.46 -9.66 12.93
C PRO A 53 2.31 -10.05 11.71
N LYS A 54 2.14 -9.38 10.55
CA LYS A 54 2.98 -9.63 9.35
C LYS A 54 4.41 -9.16 9.57
N PHE A 55 4.61 -8.04 10.26
CA PHE A 55 5.94 -7.57 10.65
C PHE A 55 6.59 -8.51 11.69
N GLN A 56 5.86 -8.85 12.75
CA GLN A 56 6.36 -9.74 13.82
C GLN A 56 6.73 -11.13 13.31
N SER A 57 6.01 -11.64 12.32
CA SER A 57 6.29 -12.94 11.68
C SER A 57 7.30 -12.87 10.53
N SER A 58 8.03 -11.75 10.38
CA SER A 58 9.06 -11.56 9.33
C SER A 58 8.54 -11.73 7.90
N ARG A 59 7.26 -11.39 7.66
CA ARG A 59 6.63 -11.43 6.31
C ARG A 59 6.77 -10.12 5.54
N VAL A 60 7.29 -9.07 6.17
CA VAL A 60 7.59 -7.79 5.53
C VAL A 60 9.10 -7.64 5.44
N LEU A 61 9.61 -7.47 4.22
CA LEU A 61 11.04 -7.39 3.94
C LEU A 61 11.34 -6.06 3.26
N PHE A 62 12.38 -5.38 3.74
CA PHE A 62 12.92 -4.19 3.10
C PHE A 62 14.33 -4.46 2.55
N PRO A 63 14.73 -3.82 1.45
CA PRO A 63 16.10 -3.92 0.94
C PRO A 63 17.08 -3.36 1.96
N ARG A 64 18.13 -4.12 2.30
CA ARG A 64 19.13 -3.74 3.33
C ARG A 64 19.89 -2.45 3.04
N SER A 65 19.97 -2.03 1.78
CA SER A 65 20.80 -0.91 1.33
C SER A 65 20.02 0.07 0.46
N ALA A 66 18.74 0.29 0.79
CA ALA A 66 17.95 1.31 0.15
C ALA A 66 18.25 2.71 0.75
N PRO A 67 18.44 3.75 -0.08
CA PRO A 67 18.74 5.10 0.41
C PRO A 67 17.59 5.72 1.22
N TRP A 68 16.36 5.23 1.01
CA TRP A 68 15.15 5.68 1.72
C TRP A 68 14.86 4.90 3.01
N LEU A 69 15.63 3.83 3.32
CA LEU A 69 15.29 2.92 4.42
C LEU A 69 15.29 3.61 5.79
N SER A 70 16.30 4.43 6.08
CA SER A 70 16.39 5.11 7.38
C SER A 70 15.24 6.07 7.63
N GLU A 71 14.76 6.75 6.58
CA GLU A 71 13.63 7.67 6.69
C GLU A 71 12.32 6.91 6.92
N LEU A 72 12.16 5.77 6.23
CA LEU A 72 11.04 4.86 6.43
C LEU A 72 11.02 4.28 7.84
N GLU A 73 12.14 3.77 8.33
CA GLU A 73 12.25 3.21 9.70
C GLU A 73 11.91 4.26 10.74
N ALA A 74 12.42 5.49 10.58
CA ALA A 74 12.09 6.60 11.46
C ALA A 74 10.58 6.94 11.44
N GLU A 75 9.90 6.76 10.31
CA GLU A 75 8.46 6.95 10.21
C GLU A 75 7.68 5.82 10.91
N ILE A 76 8.01 4.57 10.61
CA ILE A 76 7.37 3.39 11.21
C ILE A 76 7.51 3.42 12.75
N LEU A 77 8.70 3.73 13.27
CA LEU A 77 8.97 3.73 14.70
C LEU A 77 8.35 4.93 15.44
N ALA A 78 8.09 6.04 14.75
CA ALA A 78 7.50 7.24 15.35
C ALA A 78 5.97 7.33 15.16
N PHE A 79 5.38 6.46 14.35
CA PHE A 79 3.94 6.41 14.13
C PHE A 79 3.21 5.96 15.41
N PRO A 80 2.09 6.59 15.82
CA PRO A 80 1.32 7.63 15.11
C PRO A 80 1.68 9.07 15.50
N SER A 81 2.77 9.29 16.24
CA SER A 81 3.11 10.60 16.84
C SER A 81 3.85 11.55 15.90
N ARG A 82 4.32 11.08 14.74
CA ARG A 82 5.00 11.91 13.72
C ARG A 82 4.00 12.66 12.85
N ARG A 83 4.38 13.85 12.38
CA ARG A 83 3.55 14.66 11.46
C ARG A 83 3.30 13.98 10.11
N ASN A 84 4.30 13.27 9.59
CA ASN A 84 4.24 12.61 8.30
C ASN A 84 4.02 11.11 8.52
N ASP A 85 3.06 10.53 7.81
CA ASP A 85 2.67 9.12 7.92
C ASP A 85 2.36 8.46 6.56
N ASP A 86 2.76 9.12 5.46
CA ASP A 86 2.41 8.71 4.10
C ASP A 86 3.01 7.35 3.72
N GLN A 87 4.21 7.03 4.19
CA GLN A 87 4.87 5.75 3.89
C GLN A 87 4.23 4.62 4.70
N VAL A 88 3.97 4.85 5.99
CA VAL A 88 3.22 3.90 6.84
C VAL A 88 1.84 3.64 6.25
N HIS A 89 1.18 4.70 5.79
CA HIS A 89 -0.09 4.60 5.11
C HIS A 89 0.01 3.72 3.85
N SER A 90 0.96 3.99 2.96
CA SER A 90 1.14 3.22 1.72
C SER A 90 1.39 1.73 1.99
N ILE A 91 2.27 1.41 2.95
CA ILE A 91 2.58 0.02 3.32
C ILE A 91 1.35 -0.69 3.90
N THR A 92 0.61 -0.03 4.78
CA THR A 92 -0.57 -0.66 5.40
C THR A 92 -1.66 -0.95 4.39
N GLN A 93 -1.85 -0.09 3.40
CA GLN A 93 -2.75 -0.37 2.27
C GLN A 93 -2.26 -1.53 1.41
N ALA A 94 -0.99 -1.53 1.02
CA ALA A 94 -0.41 -2.59 0.21
C ALA A 94 -0.51 -3.96 0.91
N LEU A 95 -0.27 -4.00 2.22
CA LEU A 95 -0.39 -5.23 3.01
C LEU A 95 -1.84 -5.66 3.20
N ALA A 96 -2.80 -4.73 3.29
CA ALA A 96 -4.22 -5.05 3.43
C ALA A 96 -4.87 -5.49 2.11
N HIS A 97 -4.27 -5.16 0.97
CA HIS A 97 -4.80 -5.54 -0.32
C HIS A 97 -4.64 -7.05 -0.56
N GLU A 98 -5.76 -7.76 -0.49
CA GLU A 98 -5.82 -9.18 -0.80
C GLU A 98 -5.94 -9.36 -2.32
N TYR A 99 -5.00 -10.10 -2.90
CA TYR A 99 -5.21 -10.64 -4.25
C TYR A 99 -6.34 -11.66 -4.14
N LEU A 100 -7.52 -11.33 -4.67
CA LEU A 100 -8.48 -12.35 -5.02
C LEU A 100 -7.85 -13.17 -6.17
N THR A 101 -7.16 -14.25 -5.82
CA THR A 101 -6.89 -15.30 -6.79
C THR A 101 -8.24 -15.87 -7.20
N ILE A 102 -8.71 -15.47 -8.39
CA ILE A 102 -9.77 -16.20 -9.10
C ILE A 102 -9.17 -17.58 -9.39
N GLY A 103 -9.32 -18.53 -8.45
CA GLY A 103 -8.62 -19.81 -8.53
C GLY A 103 -8.68 -20.74 -7.32
N SER A 104 -9.26 -20.36 -6.19
CA SER A 104 -9.63 -21.35 -5.16
C SER A 104 -11.10 -21.18 -4.80
N GLY A 105 -11.95 -21.81 -5.62
CA GLY A 105 -13.30 -22.15 -5.20
C GLY A 105 -13.21 -22.99 -3.94
N VAL A 106 -13.41 -22.34 -2.79
CA VAL A 106 -14.03 -22.98 -1.65
C VAL A 106 -15.45 -22.45 -1.66
N GLU A 107 -16.33 -23.15 -2.38
CA GLU A 107 -17.76 -23.07 -2.09
C GLU A 107 -17.91 -23.46 -0.61
N CYS A 108 -18.31 -22.51 0.20
CA CYS A 108 -18.70 -22.79 1.57
C CYS A 108 -20.10 -23.45 1.50
N LEU A 109 -20.15 -24.75 1.80
CA LEU A 109 -21.38 -25.43 2.23
C LEU A 109 -21.81 -24.90 3.61
#